data_AF-A0A3D1J8M9-F1
#
_entry.id   AF-A0A3D1J8M9-F1
#
_cell.length_a   1.000
_cell.length_b   1.000
_cell.length_c   1.000
_cell.angle_alpha   90.00
_cell.angle_beta   90.00
_cell.angle_gamma   90.00
#
_symmetry.space_group_name_H-M   'P 1'
#
loop_
_entity.id
_entity.type
_entity.pdbx_description
1 polymer ?
#
loop_
_entity_poly.entity_id
_entity_poly.type
_entity_poly.pdbx_seq_one_letter_code
_entity_poly.pdbx_strand_id
1 'polypeptide(L)' 'MDTTSKSIVIGFSQSGTESSWRKRHTESIRTELEKEGYEVIYRNGYMNQERQIQDIRSFIVYQVDAIVFTPLQEEG' A
#
# COMPACT_ATOMS: atom_id res chain seq x y z
N MET A 1 25.40 -9.46 -19.29
CA MET A 1 24.30 -8.50 -19.43
C MET A 1 23.06 -9.20 -18.91
N ASP A 2 22.67 -8.88 -17.67
CA ASP A 2 21.29 -8.80 -17.17
C ASP A 2 21.39 -8.40 -15.68
N THR A 3 21.48 -7.09 -15.43
CA THR A 3 21.38 -6.52 -14.08
C THR A 3 20.10 -5.71 -13.98
N THR A 4 19.01 -6.28 -14.48
CA THR A 4 17.68 -5.78 -14.16
C THR A 4 17.41 -6.25 -12.73
N SER A 5 17.87 -5.48 -11.74
CA SER A 5 17.46 -5.67 -10.35
C SER A 5 15.94 -5.67 -10.35
N LYS A 6 15.32 -6.82 -10.07
CA LYS A 6 13.87 -6.95 -10.03
C LYS A 6 13.34 -5.88 -9.05
N SER A 7 12.62 -4.90 -9.56
CA SER A 7 11.97 -3.89 -8.71
C SER A 7 11.01 -4.63 -7.80
N ILE A 8 11.20 -4.49 -6.48
CA ILE A 8 10.29 -5.06 -5.49
C ILE A 8 9.00 -4.23 -5.54
N VAL A 9 7.88 -4.91 -5.75
CA VAL A 9 6.55 -4.29 -5.84
C VAL A 9 5.86 -4.36 -4.49
N ILE A 10 5.40 -3.21 -3.98
CA ILE A 10 4.75 -3.09 -2.68
C ILE A 10 3.31 -2.62 -2.87
N GLY A 11 2.35 -3.43 -2.40
CA GLY A 11 0.95 -3.02 -2.29
C GLY A 11 0.70 -2.26 -0.99
N PHE A 12 0.24 -1.01 -1.05
CA PHE A 12 -0.07 -0.20 0.12
C PHE A 12 -1.56 0.18 0.18
N SER A 13 -2.29 -0.31 1.19
CA SER A 13 -3.70 0.07 1.46
C SER A 13 -3.81 0.95 2.69
N GLN A 14 -4.14 2.23 2.47
CA GLN A 14 -4.48 3.17 3.54
C GLN A 14 -5.96 3.03 3.91
N SER A 15 -6.29 3.06 5.19
CA SER A 15 -7.68 2.92 5.68
C SER A 15 -8.57 4.11 5.35
N GLY A 16 -8.02 5.30 5.12
CA GLY A 16 -8.78 6.50 4.74
C GLY A 16 -7.89 7.73 4.57
N THR A 17 -8.41 8.80 3.96
CA THR A 17 -7.63 10.03 3.67
C THR A 17 -8.21 11.28 4.32
N GLU A 18 -9.12 11.12 5.27
CA GLU A 18 -9.92 12.24 5.78
C GLU A 18 -9.11 13.22 6.65
N SER A 19 -8.04 12.74 7.28
CA SER A 19 -7.18 13.60 8.12
C SER A 19 -5.92 14.06 7.40
N SER A 20 -5.47 15.28 7.72
CA SER A 20 -4.21 15.84 7.24
C SER A 20 -3.01 14.96 7.61
N TRP A 21 -3.06 14.29 8.77
CA TRP A 21 -2.04 13.32 9.16
C TRP A 21 -2.02 12.12 8.21
N ARG A 22 -3.18 11.53 7.87
CA ARG A 22 -3.23 10.38 6.94
C ARG A 22 -2.75 10.76 5.54
N LYS A 23 -3.09 11.96 5.06
CA LYS A 23 -2.60 12.46 3.76
C LYS A 23 -1.07 12.56 3.75
N ARG A 24 -0.49 13.19 4.78
CA ARG A 24 0.98 13.31 4.90
C ARG A 24 1.66 11.96 5.11
N HIS A 25 1.05 11.07 5.87
CA HIS A 25 1.57 9.72 6.12
C HIS A 25 1.61 8.88 4.84
N THR A 26 0.54 8.92 4.04
CA THR A 26 0.52 8.28 2.72
C THR A 26 1.60 8.85 1.82
N GLU A 27 1.74 10.17 1.78
CA GLU A 27 2.77 10.84 0.98
C GLU A 27 4.18 10.45 1.42
N SER A 28 4.45 10.42 2.73
CA SER A 28 5.76 10.06 3.25
C SER A 28 6.14 8.61 2.94
N ILE A 29 5.21 7.66 3.06
CA ILE A 29 5.47 6.25 2.73
C ILE A 29 5.79 6.13 1.24
N ARG A 30 4.94 6.69 0.38
CA ARG A 30 5.11 6.59 -1.07
C ARG A 30 6.43 7.21 -1.52
N THR A 31 6.71 8.43 -1.05
CA THR A 31 7.95 9.14 -1.36
C THR A 31 9.18 8.34 -0.96
N GLU A 32 9.19 7.74 0.23
CA GLU A 32 10.35 7.01 0.71
C GLU A 32 10.56 5.68 -0.04
N LEU A 33 9.47 4.96 -0.32
CA LEU A 33 9.54 3.72 -1.09
C LEU A 33 9.99 3.97 -2.54
N GLU A 34 9.47 5.01 -3.18
CA GLU A 34 9.85 5.37 -4.55
C GLU A 34 11.34 5.80 -4.62
N LYS A 35 11.86 6.51 -3.60
CA LYS A 35 13.29 6.88 -3.51
C LYS A 35 14.22 5.67 -3.41
N GLU A 36 13.81 4.66 -2.67
CA GLU A 36 14.56 3.40 -2.51
C GLU A 36 14.43 2.48 -3.75
N GLY A 37 13.69 2.92 -4.78
CA GLY A 37 13.55 2.21 -6.04
C GLY A 37 12.47 1.12 -6.04
N TYR A 38 11.54 1.15 -5.08
CA TYR A 38 10.39 0.25 -5.04
C TYR A 38 9.26 0.75 -5.95
N GLU A 39 8.54 -0.19 -6.57
CA GLU A 39 7.27 0.11 -7.23
C GLU A 39 6.13 0.04 -6.22
N VAL A 40 5.30 1.08 -6.14
CA VAL A 40 4.24 1.18 -5.13
C VAL A 40 2.85 1.18 -5.77
N ILE A 41 2.05 0.15 -5.47
CA ILE A 41 0.63 0.10 -5.84
C ILE A 41 -0.19 0.61 -4.66
N TYR A 42 -0.59 1.88 -4.72
CA TYR A 42 -1.39 2.52 -3.68
C TYR A 42 -2.90 2.32 -3.87
N ARG A 43 -3.62 2.01 -2.77
CA ARG A 43 -5.07 1.97 -2.68
C ARG A 43 -5.58 2.63 -1.40
N ASN A 44 -6.81 3.12 -1.43
CA ASN A 44 -7.49 3.76 -0.31
C ASN A 44 -8.79 3.00 -0.01
N GLY A 45 -8.92 2.51 1.21
CA GLY A 45 -10.08 1.76 1.69
C GLY A 45 -11.29 2.63 2.06
N TYR A 46 -11.18 3.96 2.04
CA TYR A 46 -12.29 4.90 2.30
C TYR A 46 -13.11 4.60 3.57
N MET A 47 -12.44 4.26 4.66
CA MET A 47 -13.05 3.85 5.94
C MET A 47 -14.07 2.70 5.78
N ASN A 48 -13.84 1.82 4.81
CA ASN A 48 -14.68 0.66 4.53
C ASN A 48 -13.83 -0.62 4.58
N GLN A 49 -14.21 -1.55 5.46
CA GLN A 49 -13.48 -2.79 5.68
C GLN A 49 -13.54 -3.73 4.48
N GLU A 50 -14.68 -3.83 3.78
CA GLU A 50 -14.80 -4.65 2.57
C GLU A 50 -13.86 -4.17 1.47
N ARG A 51 -13.72 -2.84 1.30
CA ARG A 51 -12.76 -2.25 0.35
C ARG A 51 -11.32 -2.55 0.74
N GLN A 52 -10.98 -2.47 2.03
CA GLN A 52 -9.64 -2.86 2.49
C GLN A 52 -9.35 -4.35 2.21
N ILE A 53 -10.32 -5.23 2.41
CA ILE A 53 -10.18 -6.65 2.06
C ILE A 53 -10.01 -6.82 0.54
N GLN A 54 -10.75 -6.06 -0.28
CA GLN A 54 -10.60 -6.07 -1.74
C GLN A 54 -9.23 -5.56 -2.20
N ASP A 55 -8.70 -4.51 -1.57
CA ASP A 55 -7.36 -4.00 -1.86
C ASP A 55 -6.30 -5.08 -1.61
N ILE A 56 -6.35 -5.71 -0.43
CA ILE A 56 -5.42 -6.79 -0.06
C ILE A 56 -5.52 -7.96 -1.05
N ARG A 57 -6.73 -8.39 -1.41
CA ARG A 57 -6.94 -9.45 -2.41
C ARG A 57 -6.37 -9.06 -3.77
N SER A 58 -6.54 -7.81 -4.18
CA SER A 58 -6.00 -7.31 -5.44
C SER A 58 -4.47 -7.36 -5.45
N PHE A 59 -3.82 -6.99 -4.35
CA PHE A 59 -2.36 -7.08 -4.21
C PHE A 59 -1.86 -8.53 -4.32
N ILE A 60 -2.57 -9.49 -3.73
CA ILE A 60 -2.25 -10.92 -3.86
C ILE A 60 -2.38 -11.38 -5.32
N VAL A 61 -3.45 -10.98 -6.01
CA VAL A 61 -3.66 -11.32 -7.43
C VAL A 61 -2.57 -10.72 -8.32
N TYR A 62 -2.13 -9.50 -8.03
CA TYR A 62 -1.01 -8.85 -8.72
C TYR A 62 0.36 -9.39 -8.32
N GLN A 63 0.42 -10.35 -7.39
CA GLN A 63 1.65 -10.98 -6.92
C GLN A 63 2.70 -9.96 -6.45
N VAL A 64 2.26 -8.94 -5.70
CA VAL A 64 3.20 -7.99 -5.08
C VAL A 64 4.14 -8.74 -4.14
N ASP A 65 5.38 -8.25 -4.01
CA ASP A 65 6.39 -8.87 -3.16
C ASP A 65 6.14 -8.57 -1.66
N ALA A 66 5.45 -7.46 -1.33
CA ALA A 66 5.02 -7.15 0.03
C ALA A 66 3.69 -6.38 0.08
N ILE A 67 2.92 -6.59 1.16
CA ILE A 67 1.67 -5.86 1.44
C ILE A 67 1.84 -5.06 2.74
N VAL A 68 1.56 -3.77 2.65
CA VAL A 68 1.49 -2.84 3.79
C VAL A 68 0.05 -2.33 3.90
N PHE A 69 -0.56 -2.40 5.07
CA PHE A 69 -1.89 -1.82 5.27
C PHE A 69 -2.07 -1.29 6.69
N THR A 70 -2.94 -0.30 6.83
CA THR A 70 -3.34 0.23 8.14
C THR A 70 -4.72 -0.32 8.49
N PRO A 71 -4.91 -1.16 9.53
CA PRO A 71 -6.21 -1.75 9.82
C PRO A 71 -7.25 -0.68 10.16
N LEU A 72 -8.48 -0.87 9.67
CA LEU A 72 -9.62 -0.01 10.05
C LEU A 72 -10.28 -0.48 11.36
N GLN A 73 -10.37 -1.79 11.56
CA GLN A 73 -10.96 -2.44 12.72
C GLN A 73 -10.17 -3.71 13.04
N GLU A 74 -10.01 -3.99 14.33
CA GLU A 74 -9.41 -5.21 14.86
C GLU A 74 -10.41 -5.79 15.87
N GLU A 75 -10.85 -7.03 15.66
CA GLU A 75 -11.46 -7.83 16.72
C GLU A 75 -10.35 -8.74 17.23
N GLY A 76 -9.93 -8.50 18.48
CA GLY A 76 -8.76 -9.12 19.10
C GLY A 76 -8.87 -10.61 19.35
#